data_AF-A0AAW5KFF6-F1
#
_entry.id   AF-A0AAW5KFF6-F1
#
_cell.length_a   1.000
_cell.length_b   1.000
_cell.length_c   1.000
_cell.angle_alpha   90.00
_cell.angle_beta   90.00
_cell.angle_gamma   90.00
#
_symmetry.space_group_name_H-M   'P 1'
#
loop_
_entity.id
_entity.type
_entity.pdbx_description
1 polymer ?
#
loop_
_entity_poly.entity_id
_entity_poly.type
_entity_poly.pdbx_seq_one_letter_code
_entity_poly.pdbx_strand_id
1 'polypeptide(L)'
;TCAVREHAEQKLYGNVGALKGYKAKIPGMVIGLCGCMMQQKPVQERIRRSYPFVDLVFGTHALQNFPPNLCEVLRGRQGSPARVFDAEEGENVIVEGMPVRRDGSDKAWVPIMYGCDNFC
;
A
#
# COMPACT_ATOMS: atom_id res chain seq x y z
N THR A 1 0.46 4.94 -3.50
CA THR A 1 1.38 6.07 -3.22
C THR A 1 2.47 6.05 -4.26
N CYS A 2 3.01 7.21 -4.65
CA CYS A 2 4.03 7.32 -5.71
C CYS A 2 5.28 7.98 -5.12
N ALA A 3 6.47 7.46 -5.45
CA ALA A 3 7.75 7.93 -4.93
C ALA A 3 8.48 8.94 -5.85
N VAL A 4 8.06 9.05 -7.11
CA VAL A 4 8.83 9.78 -8.14
C VAL A 4 8.33 11.21 -8.37
N ARG A 5 7.10 11.53 -7.93
CA ARG A 5 6.50 12.85 -8.15
C ARG A 5 6.83 13.80 -7.00
N GLU A 6 7.19 15.03 -7.34
CA GLU A 6 7.34 16.12 -6.37
C GLU A 6 6.05 16.31 -5.55
N HIS A 7 6.19 16.65 -4.27
CA HIS A 7 5.10 16.81 -3.29
C HIS A 7 4.22 15.56 -3.03
N ALA A 8 4.51 14.40 -3.63
CA ALA A 8 3.71 13.20 -3.40
C ALA A 8 3.70 12.77 -1.93
N GLU A 9 4.82 12.96 -1.23
CA GLU A 9 4.97 12.62 0.19
C GLU A 9 4.11 13.54 1.09
N GLN A 10 4.13 14.84 0.82
CA GLN A 10 3.30 15.82 1.55
C GLN A 10 1.80 15.52 1.35
N LYS A 11 1.39 15.21 0.12
CA LYS A 11 0.01 14.80 -0.19
C LYS A 11 -0.37 13.50 0.53
N LEU A 12 0.54 12.52 0.58
CA LEU A 12 0.32 11.29 1.35
C LEU A 12 0.00 11.62 2.81
N TYR A 13 0.86 12.39 3.48
CA TYR A 13 0.69 12.69 4.90
C TYR A 13 -0.59 13.46 5.22
N GLY A 14 -0.96 14.42 4.36
CA GLY A 14 -2.22 15.15 4.47
C GLY A 14 -3.43 14.22 4.35
N ASN A 15 -3.44 13.39 3.30
CA ASN A 15 -4.54 12.45 3.05
C ASN A 15 -4.67 11.40 4.15
N VAL A 16 -3.57 10.79 4.58
CA VAL A 16 -3.60 9.77 5.66
C VAL A 16 -4.05 10.40 6.98
N GLY A 17 -3.62 11.63 7.28
CA GLY A 17 -4.09 12.37 8.45
C GLY A 17 -5.61 12.54 8.46
N ALA A 18 -6.20 12.89 7.31
CA ALA A 18 -7.64 13.05 7.17
C ALA A 18 -8.44 11.76 7.43
N LEU A 19 -7.88 10.58 7.11
CA LEU A 19 -8.53 9.29 7.31
C LEU A 19 -8.78 8.93 8.77
N LYS A 20 -8.07 9.55 9.73
CA LYS A 20 -8.28 9.33 11.17
C LYS A 20 -9.73 9.61 11.58
N GLY A 21 -10.29 10.72 11.08
CA GLY A 21 -11.66 11.12 11.39
C GLY A 21 -12.70 10.16 10.82
N TYR A 22 -12.45 9.62 9.62
CA TYR A 22 -13.33 8.63 8.99
C TYR A 22 -13.32 7.31 9.74
N LYS A 23 -12.15 6.82 10.13
CA LYS A 23 -12.04 5.56 10.89
C LYS A 23 -12.72 5.63 12.26
N ALA A 24 -12.73 6.79 12.89
CA ALA A 24 -13.47 7.00 14.15
C ALA A 24 -15.00 6.91 13.96
N LYS A 25 -15.51 7.26 12.76
CA LYS A 25 -16.96 7.27 12.44
C LYS A 25 -17.47 5.97 11.84
N ILE A 26 -16.60 5.16 11.25
CA ILE A 26 -16.96 3.94 10.52
C ILE A 26 -16.37 2.73 11.27
N PRO A 27 -17.17 2.07 12.13
CA PRO A 27 -16.75 0.85 12.79
C PRO A 27 -16.25 -0.18 11.79
N GLY A 28 -15.09 -0.74 12.05
CA GLY A 28 -14.50 -1.76 11.19
C GLY A 28 -13.80 -1.24 9.93
N MET A 29 -13.66 0.08 9.73
CA MET A 29 -12.87 0.60 8.60
C MET A 29 -11.41 0.13 8.67
N VAL A 30 -10.89 -0.41 7.56
CA VAL A 30 -9.48 -0.77 7.38
C VAL A 30 -8.81 0.32 6.55
N ILE A 31 -7.67 0.81 7.02
CA ILE A 31 -6.83 1.76 6.28
C ILE A 31 -5.57 1.03 5.82
N GLY A 32 -5.49 0.83 4.51
CA GLY A 32 -4.33 0.27 3.83
C GLY A 32 -3.58 1.32 3.01
N LEU A 33 -2.25 1.31 3.08
CA LEU A 33 -1.38 2.11 2.23
C LEU A 33 -0.54 1.19 1.35
N CYS A 34 -0.58 1.44 0.04
CA CYS A 34 0.18 0.67 -0.93
C CYS A 34 0.92 1.56 -1.93
N GLY A 35 1.99 1.07 -2.54
CA GLY A 35 2.70 1.73 -3.64
C GLY A 35 4.19 1.97 -3.38
N CYS A 36 4.91 2.54 -4.37
CA CYS A 36 6.38 2.62 -4.35
C CYS A 36 6.93 3.35 -3.12
N MET A 37 6.21 4.38 -2.64
CA MET A 37 6.66 5.12 -1.46
C MET A 37 6.60 4.28 -0.18
N MET A 38 5.76 3.26 -0.13
CA MET A 38 5.71 2.34 1.01
C MET A 38 6.94 1.42 1.06
N GLN A 39 7.77 1.36 0.02
CA GLN A 39 9.04 0.60 0.04
C GLN A 39 10.18 1.40 0.68
N GLN A 40 10.01 2.71 0.85
CA GLN A 40 11.03 3.54 1.48
C GLN A 40 10.97 3.41 3.00
N LYS A 41 12.04 2.86 3.59
CA LYS A 41 12.15 2.69 5.06
C LYS A 41 11.80 3.97 5.85
N PRO A 42 12.29 5.18 5.50
CA PRO A 42 11.97 6.39 6.25
C PRO A 42 10.46 6.71 6.27
N VAL A 43 9.78 6.50 5.14
CA VAL A 43 8.33 6.74 5.05
C VAL A 43 7.58 5.68 5.86
N GLN A 44 7.96 4.40 5.76
CA GLN A 44 7.34 3.33 6.55
C GLN A 44 7.46 3.58 8.05
N GLU A 45 8.64 3.97 8.53
CA GLU A 45 8.88 4.27 9.95
C GLU A 45 8.02 5.45 10.42
N ARG A 46 7.92 6.50 9.61
CA ARG A 46 7.03 7.63 9.89
C ARG A 46 5.57 7.21 9.93
N ILE A 47 5.09 6.39 8.99
CA ILE A 47 3.74 5.82 9.02
C ILE A 47 3.53 4.98 10.30
N ARG A 48 4.50 4.12 10.63
CA ARG A 48 4.43 3.24 11.81
C ARG A 48 4.28 4.03 13.10
N ARG A 49 5.05 5.13 13.26
CA ARG A 49 5.11 5.96 14.47
C ARG A 49 3.99 7.00 14.53
N SER A 50 3.82 7.81 13.47
CA SER A 50 2.92 8.97 13.48
C SER A 50 1.47 8.65 13.12
N TYR A 51 1.22 7.51 12.45
CA TYR A 51 -0.10 7.13 11.95
C TYR A 51 -0.50 5.72 12.48
N PRO A 52 -0.67 5.55 13.80
CA PRO A 52 -0.95 4.24 14.42
C PRO A 52 -2.29 3.63 14.01
N PHE A 53 -3.18 4.43 13.41
CA PHE A 53 -4.48 4.00 12.90
C PHE A 53 -4.41 3.40 11.48
N VAL A 54 -3.25 3.35 10.85
CA VAL A 54 -3.02 2.60 9.60
C VAL A 54 -2.85 1.11 9.94
N ASP A 55 -3.67 0.27 9.33
CA ASP A 55 -3.73 -1.17 9.62
C ASP A 55 -2.81 -1.99 8.72
N LEU A 56 -2.69 -1.59 7.45
CA LEU A 56 -1.98 -2.35 6.43
C LEU A 56 -1.04 -1.43 5.64
N VAL A 57 0.21 -1.84 5.48
CA VAL A 57 1.20 -1.16 4.65
C VAL A 57 1.89 -2.20 3.78
N PHE A 58 1.92 -1.99 2.46
CA PHE A 58 2.65 -2.90 1.56
C PHE A 58 3.25 -2.22 0.33
N GLY A 59 4.36 -2.76 -0.17
CA GLY A 59 5.04 -2.29 -1.37
C GLY A 59 4.36 -2.75 -2.67
N THR A 60 4.81 -2.23 -3.82
CA THR A 60 4.34 -2.71 -5.13
C THR A 60 4.77 -4.15 -5.44
N HIS A 61 5.92 -4.59 -4.90
CA HIS A 61 6.42 -5.96 -5.04
C HIS A 61 5.59 -7.01 -4.29
N ALA A 62 4.75 -6.57 -3.33
CA ALA A 62 3.94 -7.44 -2.47
C ALA A 62 2.45 -7.35 -2.81
N LEU A 63 2.10 -6.92 -4.04
CA LEU A 63 0.69 -6.74 -4.41
C LEU A 63 -0.10 -8.05 -4.33
N GLN A 64 0.52 -9.18 -4.68
CA GLN A 64 -0.03 -10.53 -4.52
C GLN A 64 -0.31 -10.92 -3.07
N ASN A 65 0.39 -10.31 -2.11
CA ASN A 65 0.20 -10.57 -0.69
C ASN A 65 -0.98 -9.77 -0.11
N PHE A 66 -1.62 -8.89 -0.90
CA PHE A 66 -2.75 -8.11 -0.41
C PHE A 66 -3.89 -8.96 0.16
N PRO A 67 -4.40 -10.03 -0.51
CA PRO A 67 -5.45 -10.86 0.06
C PRO A 67 -5.10 -11.51 1.41
N PRO A 68 -3.95 -12.22 1.58
CA PRO A 68 -3.59 -12.79 2.89
C PRO A 68 -3.33 -11.72 3.95
N ASN A 69 -2.65 -10.62 3.61
CA ASN A 69 -2.38 -9.53 4.55
C ASN A 69 -3.67 -8.86 5.04
N LEU A 70 -4.65 -8.66 4.15
CA LEU A 70 -5.95 -8.14 4.54
C LEU A 70 -6.70 -9.12 5.46
N CYS A 71 -6.65 -10.43 5.16
CA CYS A 71 -7.25 -11.44 6.02
C CYS A 71 -6.64 -11.43 7.43
N GLU A 72 -5.32 -11.26 7.54
CA GLU A 72 -4.62 -11.15 8.83
C GLU A 72 -5.11 -9.94 9.63
N VAL A 73 -5.19 -8.76 9.00
CA VAL A 73 -5.74 -7.54 9.63
C VAL A 73 -7.18 -7.75 10.12
N LEU A 74 -8.01 -8.43 9.33
CA LEU A 74 -9.40 -8.69 9.69
C LEU A 74 -9.51 -9.71 10.84
N ARG A 75 -8.66 -10.75 10.87
CA ARG A 75 -8.63 -11.77 11.93
C ARG A 75 -8.08 -11.23 13.25
N GLY A 76 -7.00 -10.43 13.21
CA GLY A 76 -6.36 -9.87 14.40
C GLY A 76 -7.32 -9.06 15.28
N ARG A 77 -8.36 -8.47 14.69
CA ARG A 77 -9.42 -7.74 15.42
C ARG A 77 -10.15 -8.55 16.49
N GLN A 78 -10.00 -9.88 16.53
CA GLN A 78 -10.59 -10.73 17.57
C GLN A 78 -9.76 -10.86 18.85
N GLY A 79 -8.58 -10.21 18.96
CA GLY A 79 -7.78 -10.27 20.20
C GLY A 79 -6.67 -9.22 20.36
N SER A 80 -6.17 -8.61 19.29
CA SER A 80 -5.26 -7.45 19.29
C SER A 80 -5.15 -6.88 17.87
N PRO A 81 -5.26 -5.55 17.65
CA PRO A 81 -5.20 -5.00 16.29
C PRO A 81 -3.85 -5.30 15.63
N ALA A 82 -3.83 -6.34 14.79
CA ALA A 82 -2.66 -6.72 14.01
C ALA A 82 -2.46 -5.68 12.91
N ARG A 83 -1.37 -4.92 13.02
CA ARG A 83 -0.92 -4.03 11.94
C ARG A 83 0.07 -4.80 11.09
N VAL A 84 -0.21 -4.92 9.81
CA VAL A 84 0.62 -5.67 8.86
C VAL A 84 1.48 -4.69 8.07
N PHE A 85 2.78 -4.92 8.06
CA PHE A 85 3.77 -4.16 7.30
C PHE A 85 4.56 -5.13 6.43
N ASP A 86 4.23 -5.17 5.14
CA ASP A 86 4.79 -6.06 4.14
C ASP A 86 5.40 -5.24 2.99
N ALA A 87 6.53 -4.61 3.29
CA ALA A 87 7.18 -3.68 2.38
C ALA A 87 8.70 -3.84 2.36
N GLU A 88 9.20 -4.99 2.82
CA GLU A 88 10.60 -5.38 2.66
C GLU A 88 10.83 -5.92 1.25
N GLU A 89 12.01 -5.70 0.70
CA GLU A 89 12.36 -6.19 -0.63
C GLU A 89 12.32 -7.72 -0.66
N GLY A 90 11.26 -8.27 -1.26
CA GLY A 90 11.16 -9.68 -1.63
C GLY A 90 11.91 -9.99 -2.92
N GLU A 91 11.91 -11.26 -3.30
CA GLU A 91 12.43 -11.71 -4.60
C GLU A 91 11.71 -10.97 -5.75
N ASN A 92 12.47 -10.64 -6.80
CA ASN A 92 11.95 -10.00 -8.03
C ASN A 92 11.12 -10.99 -8.88
N VAL A 93 10.15 -11.65 -8.27
CA VAL A 93 9.23 -12.56 -8.94
C VAL A 93 8.09 -11.72 -9.53
N ILE A 94 7.96 -11.76 -10.85
CA ILE A 94 6.81 -11.16 -11.54
C ILE A 94 5.64 -12.12 -11.39
N VAL A 95 4.62 -11.69 -10.63
CA VAL A 95 3.39 -12.45 -10.46
C VAL A 95 2.45 -12.17 -11.62
N GLU A 96 2.25 -13.18 -12.46
CA GLU A 96 1.31 -13.13 -13.59
C GLU A 96 -0.11 -13.55 -13.18
N GLY A 97 -1.09 -13.28 -14.06
CA GLY A 97 -2.47 -13.75 -13.87
C GLY A 97 -3.26 -13.06 -12.76
N MET A 98 -2.75 -11.96 -12.20
CA MET A 98 -3.45 -11.15 -11.21
C MET A 98 -4.80 -10.65 -11.75
N PRO A 99 -5.87 -10.62 -10.94
CA PRO A 99 -7.15 -10.06 -11.37
C PRO A 99 -6.99 -8.58 -11.77
N VAL A 100 -7.40 -8.25 -12.99
CA VAL A 100 -7.34 -6.86 -13.50
C VAL A 100 -8.75 -6.33 -13.70
N ARG A 101 -9.04 -5.18 -13.09
CA ARG A 101 -10.24 -4.39 -13.40
C ARG A 101 -9.89 -3.35 -14.46
N ARG A 102 -10.61 -3.38 -15.59
CA ARG A 102 -10.47 -2.39 -16.66
C ARG A 102 -11.53 -1.30 -16.53
N ASP A 103 -11.19 -0.08 -16.92
CA ASP A 103 -12.14 1.05 -16.94
C ASP A 103 -13.10 1.00 -18.14
N GLY A 104 -12.85 0.14 -19.13
CA GLY A 104 -13.68 -0.07 -20.32
C GLY A 104 -13.26 -1.30 -21.13
N SER A 105 -13.98 -1.57 -22.22
CA SER A 105 -13.70 -2.70 -23.14
C SER A 105 -12.66 -2.40 -24.20
N ASP A 106 -12.51 -1.13 -24.58
CA ASP A 106 -11.84 -0.76 -25.85
C ASP A 106 -10.36 -0.40 -25.66
N LYS A 107 -9.89 -0.28 -24.42
CA LYS A 107 -8.50 0.03 -24.07
C LYS A 107 -8.08 -0.61 -22.75
N ALA A 108 -6.79 -0.91 -22.63
CA ALA A 108 -6.21 -1.47 -21.42
C ALA A 108 -4.78 -0.95 -21.19
N TRP A 109 -4.40 -0.85 -19.91
CA TRP A 109 -3.01 -0.63 -19.51
C TRP A 109 -2.29 -1.98 -19.48
N VAL A 110 -1.11 -2.05 -20.12
CA VAL A 110 -0.28 -3.25 -20.16
C VAL A 110 1.11 -2.89 -19.64
N PRO A 111 1.53 -3.43 -18.48
CA PRO A 111 2.91 -3.27 -18.03
C PRO A 111 3.84 -4.09 -18.93
N ILE A 112 4.76 -3.43 -19.63
CA ILE A 112 5.76 -4.08 -20.50
C ILE A 112 7.12 -4.24 -19.83
N MET A 113 7.37 -3.48 -18.76
CA MET A 113 8.62 -3.49 -18.01
C MET A 113 8.40 -3.04 -16.57
N TYR A 114 9.25 -3.53 -15.67
CA TYR A 114 9.37 -3.05 -14.30
C TYR A 114 10.82 -2.60 -14.07
N GLY A 115 11.01 -1.40 -13.53
CA GLY A 115 12.34 -0.80 -13.37
C GLY A 115 12.85 -0.06 -14.61
N CYS A 116 14.05 0.51 -14.51
CA CYS A 116 14.71 1.29 -15.55
C CYS A 116 16.22 1.23 -15.30
N ASP A 117 17.02 0.98 -16.33
CA ASP A 117 18.48 0.97 -16.31
C ASP A 117 19.11 2.26 -16.88
N ASN A 118 18.27 3.22 -17.27
CA ASN A 118 18.74 4.52 -17.75
C ASN A 118 19.39 5.33 -16.63
N PHE A 119 20.48 6.01 -16.98
CA PHE A 119 21.07 7.04 -16.14
C PHE A 119 20.23 8.32 -16.26
N CYS A 120 19.56 8.69 -15.16
CA CYS A 120 18.60 9.80 -15.09
C CYS A 120 19.13 10.95 -14.24
#